data_AF-A0A176RUP0-F1
#
_entry.id   AF-A0A176RUP0-F1
#
_cell.length_a   1.000
_cell.length_b   1.000
_cell.length_c   1.000
_cell.angle_alpha   90.00
_cell.angle_beta   90.00
_cell.angle_gamma   90.00
#
_symmetry.space_group_name_H-M   'P 1'
#
loop_
_entity.id
_entity.type
_entity.pdbx_description
1 polymer ?
#
loop_
_entity_poly.entity_id
_entity_poly.type
_entity_poly.pdbx_seq_one_letter_code
_entity_poly.pdbx_strand_id
1 'polypeptide(L)' 'MTQQYAPDGYNIGINDGLAAGQTVMHLHIHLIPRYTGDCTDPRGGVRWIFPEKAVYWLS' A
#
# COMPACT_ATOMS: atom_id res chain seq x y z
N MET A 1 -18.90 6.71 8.17
CA MET A 1 -18.35 5.66 7.29
C MET A 1 -18.15 4.41 8.14
N THR A 2 -18.95 3.39 7.81
CA THR A 2 -19.01 1.98 8.28
C THR A 2 -18.34 1.59 9.61
N GLN A 3 -19.18 1.47 10.64
CA GLN A 3 -18.87 0.98 11.99
C GLN A 3 -18.44 -0.51 12.06
N GLN A 4 -18.48 -1.23 10.93
CA GLN A 4 -18.25 -2.69 10.88
C GLN A 4 -16.77 -3.09 10.86
N TYR A 5 -15.88 -2.22 10.34
CA TYR A 5 -14.44 -2.56 10.18
C TYR A 5 -13.48 -1.51 10.73
N ALA A 6 -13.87 -0.22 10.77
CA ALA A 6 -13.14 0.87 11.45
C ALA A 6 -11.59 0.80 11.39
N PRO A 7 -10.98 0.81 10.18
CA PRO A 7 -9.52 0.80 10.07
C PRO A 7 -8.92 2.14 10.52
N ASP A 8 -7.69 2.07 11.03
CA ASP A 8 -6.94 3.24 11.50
C ASP A 8 -6.35 4.07 10.35
N GLY A 9 -6.27 3.48 9.15
CA GLY A 9 -5.83 4.16 7.94
C GLY A 9 -5.99 3.30 6.69
N TYR A 10 -5.49 3.80 5.56
CA TYR A 10 -5.53 3.09 4.28
C TYR A 10 -4.23 3.27 3.49
N ASN A 11 -3.84 2.24 2.74
CA ASN A 11 -2.94 2.41 1.60
C ASN A 11 -3.77 2.43 0.32
N ILE A 12 -3.44 3.39 -0.55
CA ILE A 12 -4.09 3.59 -1.84
C ILE A 12 -3.01 3.44 -2.91
N GLY A 13 -3.27 2.61 -3.92
CA GLY A 13 -2.31 2.35 -4.98
C GLY A 13 -2.97 1.99 -6.31
N ILE A 14 -2.21 2.16 -7.40
CA ILE A 14 -2.56 1.74 -8.75
C ILE A 14 -1.34 1.04 -9.37
N ASN A 15 -1.60 0.08 -10.24
CA ASN A 15 -0.59 -0.48 -11.15
C ASN A 15 -0.96 -0.02 -12.57
N ASP A 16 -0.05 0.69 -13.24
CA ASP A 16 -0.23 1.18 -14.61
C ASP A 16 0.71 0.45 -15.56
N GLY A 17 0.14 -0.43 -16.39
CA GLY A 17 0.85 -1.27 -17.34
C GLY A 17 1.38 -2.60 -16.77
N LEU A 18 1.70 -3.52 -17.69
CA LEU A 18 2.17 -4.87 -17.36
C LEU A 18 3.46 -4.85 -16.51
N ALA A 19 4.39 -3.95 -16.81
CA ALA A 19 5.65 -3.83 -16.07
C ALA A 19 5.44 -3.40 -14.60
N ALA A 20 4.36 -2.67 -14.31
CA ALA A 20 3.95 -2.33 -12.95
C ALA A 20 3.14 -3.43 -12.28
N GLY A 21 2.92 -4.58 -12.94
CA GLY A 21 2.14 -5.70 -12.41
C GLY A 21 0.62 -5.57 -12.61
N GLN A 22 0.16 -4.71 -13.52
CA GLN A 22 -1.27 -4.64 -13.87
C GLN A 22 -1.69 -5.92 -14.61
N THR A 23 -2.69 -6.65 -14.07
CA THR A 23 -3.22 -7.87 -14.69
C THR A 23 -4.59 -7.66 -15.34
N VAL A 24 -5.38 -6.72 -14.83
CA VAL A 24 -6.65 -6.29 -15.44
C VAL A 24 -6.41 -4.94 -16.10
N MET A 25 -6.51 -4.91 -17.43
CA MET A 25 -6.21 -3.73 -18.28
C MET A 25 -7.35 -2.70 -18.29
N HIS A 26 -7.86 -2.41 -17.10
CA HIS A 26 -8.78 -1.32 -16.80
C HIS A 26 -8.25 -0.62 -15.55
N LEU A 27 -8.35 0.71 -15.50
CA LEU A 27 -7.96 1.46 -14.31
C LEU A 27 -8.75 0.93 -13.11
N HIS A 28 -8.03 0.49 -12.07
CA HIS A 28 -8.59 0.10 -10.80
C HIS A 28 -7.68 0.58 -9.68
N ILE A 29 -8.29 0.91 -8.55
CA ILE A 29 -7.59 1.42 -7.37
C ILE A 29 -7.60 0.31 -6.31
N HIS A 30 -6.42 -0.02 -5.80
CA HIS A 30 -6.29 -0.82 -4.60
C HIS A 30 -6.54 0.08 -3.39
N LEU A 31 -7.54 -0.27 -2.58
CA LEU A 31 -7.81 0.34 -1.28
C LEU A 31 -7.57 -0.72 -0.20
N ILE A 32 -6.49 -0.58 0.55
CA ILE A 32 -6.05 -1.57 1.53
C ILE A 32 -6.22 -0.97 2.93
N PRO A 33 -7.16 -1.47 3.75
CA PRO A 33 -7.31 -1.01 5.13
C PRO A 33 -6.08 -1.37 5.96
N ARG A 34 -5.69 -0.46 6.86
CA ARG A 34 -4.55 -0.60 7.75
C ARG A 34 -4.99 -0.45 9.20
N TYR A 35 -4.35 -1.22 10.08
CA TYR A 35 -4.63 -1.23 11.51
C TYR A 35 -3.34 -1.07 12.30
N THR A 36 -3.40 -0.42 13.45
CA THR A 36 -2.26 -0.23 14.33
C THR A 36 -1.68 -1.59 14.72
N GLY A 37 -0.41 -1.83 14.39
CA GLY A 37 0.30 -3.07 14.69
C GLY A 37 0.22 -4.16 13.60
N ASP A 38 -0.47 -3.92 12.47
CA ASP A 38 -0.50 -4.87 11.34
C ASP A 38 0.84 -4.97 10.57
N CYS A 39 1.76 -4.04 10.82
CA CYS A 39 3.09 -3.96 10.22
C CYS A 39 4.05 -3.32 11.22
N THR A 40 5.27 -3.87 11.34
CA THR A 40 6.27 -3.39 12.30
C THR A 40 6.74 -1.96 12.02
N ASP A 41 6.92 -1.58 10.76
CA ASP A 41 7.19 -0.19 10.35
C ASP A 41 6.35 0.17 9.13
N PRO A 42 5.24 0.92 9.30
CA PRO A 42 4.34 1.24 8.20
C PRO A 42 4.89 2.30 7.24
N ARG A 43 5.96 3.02 7.59
CA ARG A 43 6.55 4.06 6.73
C ARG A 43 7.16 3.43 5.49
N GLY A 44 7.06 4.10 4.35
CA GLY A 44 7.53 3.56 3.07
C GLY A 44 6.47 2.77 2.29
N GLY A 45 5.44 2.23 2.95
CA GLY A 45 4.28 1.63 2.30
C GLY A 45 4.66 0.56 1.27
N VAL A 46 4.20 0.70 0.02
CA VAL A 46 4.49 -0.25 -1.06
C VAL A 46 5.99 -0.46 -1.32
N ARG A 47 6.87 0.46 -0.90
CA ARG A 47 8.32 0.32 -1.12
C ARG A 47 8.94 -0.85 -0.37
N TRP A 48 8.27 -1.42 0.62
CA TRP A 48 8.73 -2.63 1.31
C TRP A 48 8.86 -3.87 0.39
N ILE A 49 8.37 -3.81 -0.85
CA ILE A 49 8.69 -4.81 -1.90
C ILE A 49 10.19 -4.82 -2.26
N PHE A 50 10.89 -3.69 -2.06
CA PHE A 50 12.33 -3.55 -2.18
C PHE A 50 12.86 -3.08 -0.82
N PRO A 51 13.13 -3.98 0.13
CA PRO A 51 13.48 -3.62 1.51
C PRO A 51 14.63 -2.60 1.60
N GLU A 52 15.63 -2.71 0.73
CA GLU A 52 16.76 -1.80 0.64
C GLU A 52 16.40 -0.38 0.18
N LYS A 53 15.21 -0.17 -0.41
CA LYS A 53 14.69 1.14 -0.85
C LYS A 53 13.51 1.65 -0.01
N ALA A 54 13.06 0.86 0.97
CA ALA A 54 11.89 1.18 1.79
C ALA A 54 12.16 2.36 2.73
N VAL A 55 13.36 2.40 3.31
CA VAL A 55 13.79 3.41 4.29
C VAL A 55 14.43 4.61 3.58
N TYR A 56 13.60 5.54 3.11
CA TYR A 56 14.03 6.73 2.37
C TYR A 56 14.20 7.99 3.23
N TRP A 57 13.93 7.89 4.54
CA TRP A 57 13.99 9.00 5.48
C TRP A 57 15.31 9.09 6.25
N LEU A 58 16.26 8.19 5.97
CA LEU A 58 17.61 8.20 6.54
C LEU A 58 18.68 8.60 5.51
N SER A 59 18.27 8.92 4.28
CA SER A 59 19.12 9.33 3.16
C SER A 59 19.24 10.84 3.04
#